data_AF-A0AAV9W251-F1
#
_entry.id   AF-A0AAV9W251-F1
#
_cell.length_a   1.000
_cell.length_b   1.000
_cell.length_c   1.000
_cell.angle_alpha   90.00
_cell.angle_beta   90.00
_cell.angle_gamma   90.00
#
_symmetry.space_group_name_H-M   'P 1'
#
loop_
_entity.id
_entity.type
_entity.pdbx_description
1 polymer ?
#
loop_
_entity_poly.entity_id
_entity_poly.type
_entity_poly.pdbx_seq_one_letter_code
_entity_poly.pdbx_strand_id
1 'polypeptide(L)'
;MKLLTRPHSPSRHAQFDAMSALDFVSLLLSSVRPTHAEVSMSRHLKENVATGTLGSDSIRKKDSNQSENADSETISKGWRSESLVQSAGSLLAAASRLAQESEREQMYWEDVLDVKREGWAICRVPREPQSLGVRFGFSEAGADEKYRGLGVLRKGTDGTITMQDVGHGSLNRGSVRVRVSRGGRVTGTSKPFADDTQASGITSMIQNSRNYAFEHELFLEVAREARTLANLGFRNVDEAVTFELGANSAVIIDMISNAEISAPGTASEEDDELAQGLSTALHLLLSHAHRQSLKRRRLPPPLLTQRPTANPPLNLLRPIVSHLRHQANTDEFKTSASKLVAYANSAGLNARLTLEKCYNCLSKDIGNVDEAVDSLTGLLESKSAIYFPGGWKIVVLIQTLLGSSIFGTRFSVHTAHDGSCATLMGTNSFSSQAEVQRYLQWCLERSAINYIAGRITEWEQIAMSNEMTQVGEQTQYKRLRVEVENEHLAVRWTVGGGEDENHRWTGEEGALSLEALVRSI
;
A
#
# COMPACT_ATOMS: atom_id res chain seq x y z
N MET A 1 32.67 -16.89 21.47
CA MET A 1 33.54 -15.82 22.03
C MET A 1 34.64 -16.42 22.94
N LYS A 2 35.45 -17.38 22.46
CA LYS A 2 36.46 -18.09 23.29
C LYS A 2 37.78 -18.44 22.54
N LEU A 3 38.05 -17.85 21.38
CA LEU A 3 39.17 -18.27 20.51
C LEU A 3 40.31 -17.25 20.35
N LEU A 4 40.26 -16.07 20.97
CA LEU A 4 41.27 -15.01 20.76
C LEU A 4 42.27 -14.83 21.91
N THR A 5 42.22 -15.64 22.97
CA THR A 5 43.11 -15.47 24.15
C THR A 5 44.44 -16.21 24.07
N ARG A 6 44.62 -17.15 23.12
CA ARG A 6 45.85 -17.95 22.98
C ARG A 6 47.04 -17.36 22.21
N PRO A 7 46.96 -16.31 21.37
CA PRO A 7 48.13 -15.87 20.61
C PRO A 7 49.14 -15.07 21.44
N HIS A 8 48.72 -14.49 22.57
CA HIS A 8 49.59 -13.58 23.33
C HIS A 8 50.56 -14.27 24.29
N SER A 9 50.22 -15.42 24.89
CA SER A 9 51.13 -16.07 25.83
C SER A 9 52.40 -16.60 25.17
N PRO A 10 52.39 -17.41 24.09
CA PRO A 10 53.63 -17.93 23.51
C PRO A 10 54.48 -16.82 22.87
N SER A 11 53.86 -15.84 22.23
CA SER A 11 54.56 -14.70 21.64
C SER A 11 55.24 -13.82 22.70
N ARG A 12 54.61 -13.60 23.86
CA ARG A 12 55.22 -12.86 24.97
C ARG A 12 56.37 -13.62 25.64
N HIS A 13 56.28 -14.94 25.76
CA HIS A 13 57.39 -15.74 26.28
C HIS A 13 58.60 -15.66 25.34
N ALA A 14 58.38 -15.86 24.03
CA ALA A 14 59.44 -15.71 23.04
C ALA A 14 60.06 -14.30 23.03
N GLN A 15 59.23 -13.26 23.19
CA GLN A 15 59.70 -11.88 23.31
C GLN A 15 60.51 -11.66 24.59
N PHE A 16 60.05 -12.18 25.73
CA PHE A 16 60.76 -12.08 27.01
C PHE A 16 62.12 -12.79 26.96
N ASP A 17 62.19 -13.99 26.39
CA ASP A 17 63.44 -14.74 26.24
C ASP A 17 64.42 -14.01 25.32
N ALA A 18 63.93 -13.46 24.21
CA ALA A 18 64.75 -12.66 23.28
C ALA A 18 65.26 -11.37 23.95
N MET A 19 64.42 -10.67 24.72
CA MET A 19 64.83 -9.48 25.47
C MET A 19 65.84 -9.83 26.56
N SER A 20 65.68 -10.97 27.24
CA SER A 20 66.62 -11.45 28.26
C SER A 20 67.98 -11.80 27.64
N ALA A 21 68.00 -12.42 26.47
CA ALA A 21 69.22 -12.71 25.72
C ALA A 21 69.90 -11.41 25.21
N LEU A 22 69.10 -10.47 24.72
CA LEU A 22 69.59 -9.15 24.30
C LEU A 22 70.21 -8.39 25.47
N ASP A 23 69.58 -8.41 26.64
CA ASP A 23 70.07 -7.81 27.88
C ASP A 23 71.42 -8.43 28.30
N PHE A 24 71.54 -9.76 28.23
CA PHE A 24 72.78 -10.47 28.53
C PHE A 24 73.94 -10.08 27.59
N VAL A 25 73.69 -10.09 26.28
CA VAL A 25 74.70 -9.71 25.27
C VAL A 25 75.07 -8.23 25.39
N SER A 26 74.10 -7.36 25.67
CA SER A 26 74.31 -5.93 25.85
C SER A 26 75.18 -5.64 27.08
N LEU A 27 74.95 -6.34 28.20
CA LEU A 27 75.82 -6.24 29.38
C LEU A 27 77.25 -6.68 29.09
N LEU A 28 77.46 -7.77 28.34
CA LEU A 28 78.80 -8.22 27.95
C LEU A 28 79.49 -7.18 27.06
N LEU A 29 78.76 -6.64 26.06
CA LEU A 29 79.28 -5.62 25.14
C LEU A 29 79.63 -4.30 25.83
N SER A 30 78.95 -3.98 26.93
CA SER A 30 79.18 -2.74 27.69
C SER A 30 80.59 -2.60 28.26
N SER A 31 81.33 -3.71 28.40
CA SER A 31 82.75 -3.72 28.81
C SER A 31 83.70 -3.13 27.76
N VAL A 32 83.35 -3.19 26.47
CA VAL A 32 84.20 -2.75 25.35
C VAL A 32 83.62 -1.53 24.64
N ARG A 33 82.27 -1.43 24.53
CA ARG A 33 81.55 -0.36 23.82
C ARG A 33 80.31 0.09 24.61
N PRO A 34 80.48 0.91 25.66
CA PRO A 34 79.39 1.28 26.57
C PRO A 34 78.28 2.08 25.89
N THR A 35 78.62 3.00 24.98
CA THR A 35 77.64 3.86 24.27
C THR A 35 76.66 3.09 23.40
N HIS A 36 77.07 1.96 22.81
CA HIS A 36 76.20 1.13 21.98
C HIS A 36 75.39 0.13 22.80
N ALA A 37 75.98 -0.40 23.87
CA ALA A 37 75.32 -1.35 24.75
C ALA A 37 74.17 -0.71 25.56
N GLU A 38 74.33 0.55 25.99
CA GLU A 38 73.31 1.27 26.76
C GLU A 38 71.98 1.49 26.03
N VAL A 39 71.98 1.46 24.70
CA VAL A 39 70.78 1.67 23.88
C VAL A 39 69.94 0.40 23.78
N SER A 40 70.56 -0.78 23.83
CA SER A 40 69.87 -2.07 23.70
C SER A 40 69.54 -2.75 25.02
N MET A 41 70.05 -2.24 26.16
CA MET A 41 69.72 -2.73 27.50
C MET A 41 68.30 -2.31 27.94
N SER A 42 67.61 -3.19 28.62
CA SER A 42 66.37 -2.86 29.30
C SER A 42 66.59 -1.85 30.42
N ARG A 43 65.57 -1.01 30.65
CA ARG A 43 65.60 0.03 31.70
C ARG A 43 65.84 -0.56 33.10
N HIS A 44 65.23 -1.71 33.37
CA HIS A 44 65.37 -2.42 34.65
C HIS A 44 66.81 -2.85 34.90
N LEU A 45 67.51 -3.29 33.84
CA LEU A 45 68.91 -3.69 33.93
C LEU A 45 69.83 -2.49 34.13
N LYS A 46 69.57 -1.39 33.40
CA LYS A 46 70.35 -0.14 33.46
C LYS A 46 70.32 0.52 34.84
N GLU A 47 69.20 0.43 35.55
CA GLU A 47 69.02 1.02 36.88
C GLU A 47 69.70 0.17 37.98
N ASN A 48 69.83 -1.15 37.79
CA ASN A 48 70.28 -2.08 38.82
C ASN A 48 71.74 -2.57 38.68
N VAL A 49 72.31 -2.51 37.48
CA VAL A 49 73.62 -3.09 37.18
C VAL A 49 74.52 -2.09 36.46
N ALA A 50 75.73 -1.87 36.98
CA ALA A 50 76.73 -1.01 36.35
C ALA A 50 77.29 -1.63 35.07
N THR A 51 77.54 -0.81 34.05
CA THR A 51 78.15 -1.22 32.78
C THR A 51 79.51 -1.89 32.99
N GLY A 52 79.80 -2.96 32.24
CA GLY A 52 81.08 -3.68 32.28
C GLY A 52 81.18 -4.79 33.33
N THR A 53 80.07 -5.22 33.92
CA THR A 53 80.02 -6.26 34.96
C THR A 53 80.34 -7.68 34.46
N LEU A 54 80.10 -7.94 33.17
CA LEU A 54 80.39 -9.23 32.55
C LEU A 54 81.69 -9.18 31.75
N GLY A 55 82.60 -10.11 32.03
CA GLY A 55 83.80 -10.36 31.24
C GLY A 55 83.68 -11.66 30.44
N SER A 56 84.27 -11.70 29.26
CA SER A 56 84.42 -12.93 28.48
C SER A 56 85.86 -13.39 28.50
N ASP A 57 86.11 -14.65 28.84
CA ASP A 57 87.43 -15.26 28.76
C ASP A 57 87.40 -16.50 27.85
N SER A 58 88.50 -16.75 27.14
CA SER A 58 88.63 -17.85 26.19
C SER A 58 88.95 -19.15 26.93
N ILE A 59 87.91 -19.82 27.40
CA ILE A 59 88.05 -21.17 27.99
C ILE A 59 88.28 -22.18 26.85
N ARG A 60 89.33 -23.00 26.95
CA ARG A 60 89.52 -24.15 26.04
C ARG A 60 88.32 -25.08 26.17
N LYS A 61 87.56 -25.27 25.08
CA LYS A 61 86.45 -26.23 25.06
C LYS A 61 87.00 -27.57 25.54
N LYS A 62 86.39 -28.14 26.59
CA LYS A 62 86.59 -29.55 26.93
C LYS A 62 86.24 -30.33 25.67
N ASP A 63 87.13 -31.20 25.19
CA ASP A 63 86.82 -32.10 24.08
C ASP A 63 85.57 -32.88 24.50
N SER A 64 84.42 -32.49 23.94
CA SER A 64 83.19 -33.23 24.11
C SER A 64 83.47 -34.62 23.55
N ASN A 65 83.11 -35.66 24.30
CA ASN A 65 83.29 -37.04 23.84
C ASN A 65 82.69 -37.14 22.44
N GLN A 66 83.43 -37.68 21.46
CA GLN A 66 82.95 -37.80 20.08
C GLN A 66 81.58 -38.50 20.00
N SER A 67 81.28 -39.39 20.95
CA SER A 67 79.97 -40.03 21.12
C SER A 67 78.83 -39.06 21.46
N GLU A 68 79.04 -38.12 22.39
CA GLU A 68 77.99 -37.16 22.81
C GLU A 68 77.62 -36.17 21.69
N ASN A 69 78.60 -35.77 20.88
CA ASN A 69 78.36 -34.93 19.71
C ASN A 69 77.62 -35.69 18.60
N ALA A 70 77.99 -36.95 18.36
CA ALA A 70 77.29 -37.81 17.40
C ALA A 70 75.83 -38.07 17.83
N ASP A 71 75.60 -38.31 19.12
CA ASP A 71 74.26 -38.49 19.69
C ASP A 71 73.43 -37.20 19.58
N SER A 72 74.00 -36.03 19.90
CA SER A 72 73.31 -34.74 19.72
C SER A 72 72.98 -34.46 18.25
N GLU A 73 73.90 -34.77 17.34
CA GLU A 73 73.68 -34.59 15.90
C GLU A 73 72.56 -35.50 15.38
N THR A 74 72.53 -36.78 15.79
CA THR A 74 71.47 -37.72 15.40
C THR A 74 70.11 -37.30 15.96
N ILE A 75 70.04 -36.86 17.22
CA ILE A 75 68.80 -36.32 17.81
C ILE A 75 68.33 -35.08 17.05
N SER A 76 69.24 -34.15 16.71
CA SER A 76 68.89 -32.94 15.96
C SER A 76 68.38 -33.25 14.55
N LYS A 77 68.97 -34.24 13.88
CA LYS A 77 68.51 -34.74 12.58
C LYS A 77 67.14 -35.43 12.70
N GLY A 78 66.94 -36.21 13.77
CA GLY A 78 65.67 -36.85 14.10
C GLY A 78 64.54 -35.83 14.29
N TRP A 79 64.73 -34.84 15.17
CA TRP A 79 63.76 -33.77 15.41
C TRP A 79 63.46 -32.95 14.16
N ARG A 80 64.46 -32.65 13.33
CA ARG A 80 64.25 -31.96 12.04
C ARG A 80 63.42 -32.81 11.09
N SER A 81 63.73 -34.10 10.98
CA SER A 81 62.98 -35.03 10.11
C SER A 81 61.53 -35.16 10.57
N GLU A 82 61.30 -35.38 11.87
CA GLU A 82 59.98 -35.47 12.48
C GLU A 82 59.18 -34.17 12.28
N SER A 83 59.80 -33.02 12.52
CA SER A 83 59.18 -31.70 12.30
C SER A 83 58.79 -31.48 10.83
N LEU A 84 59.64 -31.90 9.88
CA LEU A 84 59.33 -31.83 8.46
C LEU A 84 58.15 -32.74 8.09
N VAL A 85 58.12 -33.97 8.62
CA VAL A 85 57.01 -34.92 8.41
C VAL A 85 55.70 -34.37 9.00
N GLN A 86 55.75 -33.84 10.22
CA GLN A 86 54.59 -33.22 10.87
C GLN A 86 54.09 -32.00 10.09
N SER A 87 55.00 -31.15 9.61
CA SER A 87 54.67 -29.99 8.79
C SER A 87 54.05 -30.41 7.46
N ALA A 88 54.61 -31.42 6.78
CA ALA A 88 54.06 -31.98 5.56
C ALA A 88 52.66 -32.56 5.78
N GLY A 89 52.44 -33.31 6.87
CA GLY A 89 51.13 -33.84 7.23
C GLY A 89 50.10 -32.74 7.52
N SER A 90 50.50 -31.69 8.25
CA SER A 90 49.64 -30.53 8.52
C SER A 90 49.31 -29.74 7.25
N LEU A 91 50.27 -29.56 6.34
CA LEU A 91 50.06 -28.91 5.06
C LEU A 91 49.12 -29.73 4.16
N LEU A 92 49.26 -31.06 4.15
CA LEU A 92 48.39 -31.94 3.38
C LEU A 92 46.95 -31.92 3.93
N ALA A 93 46.78 -31.94 5.26
CA ALA A 93 45.48 -31.79 5.89
C ALA A 93 44.84 -30.40 5.65
N ALA A 94 45.66 -29.35 5.62
CA ALA A 94 45.21 -28.01 5.26
C ALA A 94 44.78 -27.95 3.79
N ALA A 95 45.56 -28.58 2.89
CA ALA A 95 45.25 -28.64 1.47
C ALA A 95 43.94 -29.41 1.20
N SER A 96 43.70 -30.55 1.87
CA SER A 96 42.45 -31.30 1.72
C SER A 96 41.23 -30.51 2.22
N ARG A 97 41.38 -29.78 3.33
CA ARG A 97 40.34 -28.88 3.82
C ARG A 97 40.05 -27.74 2.84
N LEU A 98 41.09 -27.13 2.27
CA LEU A 98 40.93 -26.07 1.27
C LEU A 98 40.28 -26.59 -0.01
N ALA A 99 40.57 -27.82 -0.43
CA ALA A 99 39.91 -28.44 -1.57
C ALA A 99 38.40 -28.60 -1.35
N GLN A 100 37.98 -29.11 -0.18
CA GLN A 100 36.56 -29.20 0.18
C GLN A 100 35.89 -27.82 0.27
N GLU A 101 36.59 -26.82 0.79
CA GLU A 101 36.05 -25.46 0.86
C GLU A 101 35.93 -24.82 -0.53
N SER A 102 36.87 -25.11 -1.43
CA SER A 102 36.83 -24.68 -2.83
C SER A 102 35.64 -25.29 -3.58
N GLU A 103 35.30 -26.55 -3.31
CA GLU A 103 34.13 -27.21 -3.91
C GLU A 103 32.82 -26.55 -3.43
N ARG A 104 32.69 -26.28 -2.12
CA ARG A 104 31.54 -25.52 -1.58
C ARG A 104 31.47 -24.11 -2.14
N GLU A 105 32.61 -23.47 -2.34
CA GLU A 105 32.68 -22.13 -2.92
C GLU A 105 32.28 -22.15 -4.40
N GLN A 106 32.65 -23.18 -5.15
CA GLN A 106 32.23 -23.37 -6.53
C GLN A 106 30.71 -23.49 -6.64
N MET A 107 30.08 -24.32 -5.78
CA MET A 107 28.61 -24.44 -5.71
C MET A 107 27.95 -23.09 -5.38
N TYR A 108 28.50 -22.36 -4.41
CA TYR A 108 28.03 -21.00 -4.09
C TYR A 108 28.11 -20.07 -5.31
N TRP A 109 29.22 -20.03 -6.04
CA TRP A 109 29.33 -19.14 -7.19
C TRP A 109 28.43 -19.55 -8.36
N GLU A 110 28.17 -20.84 -8.54
CA GLU A 110 27.22 -21.34 -9.53
C GLU A 110 25.78 -20.86 -9.23
N ASP A 111 25.32 -21.05 -7.99
CA ASP A 111 24.01 -20.55 -7.53
C ASP A 111 23.92 -19.01 -7.65
N VAL A 112 25.00 -18.26 -7.35
CA VAL A 112 25.04 -16.79 -7.52
C VAL A 112 24.93 -16.41 -9.00
N LEU A 113 25.55 -17.18 -9.90
CA LEU A 113 25.45 -16.95 -11.33
C LEU A 113 24.04 -17.22 -11.84
N ASP A 114 23.34 -18.22 -11.31
CA ASP A 114 21.95 -18.50 -11.67
C ASP A 114 21.02 -17.37 -11.23
N VAL A 115 21.18 -16.84 -10.01
CA VAL A 115 20.46 -15.64 -9.56
C VAL A 115 20.73 -14.44 -10.48
N LYS A 116 21.96 -14.28 -10.97
CA LYS A 116 22.30 -13.21 -11.92
C LYS A 116 21.70 -13.45 -13.30
N ARG A 117 21.67 -14.70 -13.78
CA ARG A 117 21.08 -15.09 -15.08
C ARG A 117 19.58 -14.83 -15.11
N GLU A 118 18.89 -14.99 -13.99
CA GLU A 118 17.47 -14.60 -13.84
C GLU A 118 17.22 -13.08 -13.86
N GLY A 119 18.28 -12.27 -13.79
CA GLY A 119 18.18 -10.81 -13.88
C GLY A 119 18.07 -10.08 -12.54
N TRP A 120 18.30 -10.76 -11.41
CA TRP A 120 18.33 -10.11 -10.11
C TRP A 120 19.58 -9.24 -9.92
N ALA A 121 19.41 -8.07 -9.30
CA ALA A 121 20.51 -7.15 -9.05
C ALA A 121 21.31 -7.56 -7.80
N ILE A 122 22.59 -7.90 -7.99
CA ILE A 122 23.50 -8.26 -6.90
C ILE A 122 24.32 -7.04 -6.48
N CYS A 123 24.43 -6.78 -5.17
CA CYS A 123 25.22 -5.70 -4.61
C CYS A 123 26.01 -6.14 -3.36
N ARG A 124 27.01 -5.36 -2.98
CA ARG A 124 27.69 -5.55 -1.69
C ARG A 124 26.85 -5.01 -0.55
N VAL A 125 26.83 -5.72 0.57
CA VAL A 125 26.05 -5.34 1.74
C VAL A 125 26.78 -4.20 2.48
N PRO A 126 26.13 -3.05 2.79
CA PRO A 126 26.80 -1.89 3.38
C PRO A 126 27.48 -2.16 4.73
N ARG A 127 26.90 -3.05 5.56
CA ARG A 127 27.45 -3.41 6.89
C ARG A 127 28.44 -4.58 6.83
N GLU A 128 28.46 -5.33 5.73
CA GLU A 128 29.27 -6.53 5.55
C GLU A 128 29.82 -6.57 4.10
N PRO A 129 30.87 -5.79 3.79
CA PRO A 129 31.34 -5.62 2.42
C PRO A 129 31.91 -6.91 1.79
N GLN A 130 32.22 -7.90 2.61
CA GLN A 130 32.68 -9.23 2.18
C GLN A 130 31.53 -10.14 1.73
N SER A 131 30.28 -9.81 2.06
CA SER A 131 29.10 -10.59 1.67
C SER A 131 28.37 -9.94 0.50
N LEU A 132 27.84 -10.80 -0.36
CA LEU A 132 26.95 -10.41 -1.45
C LEU A 132 25.52 -10.38 -0.97
N GLY A 133 24.72 -9.49 -1.54
CA GLY A 133 23.29 -9.42 -1.33
C GLY A 133 22.55 -9.24 -2.64
N VAL A 134 21.28 -9.65 -2.64
CA VAL A 134 20.35 -9.51 -3.75
C VAL A 134 19.35 -8.40 -3.40
N ARG A 135 19.19 -7.46 -4.33
CA ARG A 135 18.16 -6.44 -4.25
C ARG A 135 16.90 -6.96 -4.90
N PHE A 136 15.87 -7.17 -4.10
CA PHE A 136 14.55 -7.61 -4.55
C PHE A 136 13.48 -6.52 -4.40
N GLY A 137 13.74 -5.48 -3.60
CA GLY A 137 12.82 -4.36 -3.43
C GLY A 137 12.78 -3.41 -4.63
N PHE A 138 11.66 -2.71 -4.75
CA PHE A 138 11.45 -1.70 -5.78
C PHE A 138 12.24 -0.43 -5.48
N SER A 139 12.88 0.16 -6.50
CA SER A 139 13.65 1.41 -6.32
C SER A 139 12.73 2.63 -6.22
N GLU A 140 11.47 2.44 -6.58
CA GLU A 140 10.35 3.37 -6.60
C GLU A 140 9.55 3.35 -5.29
N ALA A 141 9.87 2.39 -4.40
CA ALA A 141 9.22 2.26 -3.11
C ALA A 141 9.44 3.50 -2.24
N GLY A 142 8.55 3.67 -1.24
CA GLY A 142 8.64 4.75 -0.26
C GLY A 142 10.03 4.87 0.38
N ALA A 143 10.40 6.09 0.79
CA ALA A 143 11.75 6.39 1.29
C ALA A 143 12.19 5.49 2.48
N ASP A 144 11.23 5.08 3.31
CA ASP A 144 11.47 4.22 4.48
C ASP A 144 11.65 2.73 4.10
N GLU A 145 11.17 2.31 2.93
CA GLU A 145 11.17 0.92 2.48
C GLU A 145 12.26 0.62 1.45
N LYS A 146 12.86 1.66 0.85
CA LYS A 146 13.93 1.57 -0.14
C LYS A 146 15.15 0.74 0.30
N TYR A 147 15.43 0.71 1.61
CA TYR A 147 16.57 -0.04 2.17
C TYR A 147 16.20 -1.43 2.70
N ARG A 148 14.92 -1.78 2.71
CA ARG A 148 14.43 -3.03 3.31
C ARG A 148 14.31 -4.19 2.32
N GLY A 149 14.28 -3.91 1.01
CA GLY A 149 14.30 -4.94 -0.03
C GLY A 149 15.69 -5.50 -0.39
N LEU A 150 16.53 -5.78 0.61
CA LEU A 150 17.88 -6.35 0.46
C LEU A 150 17.98 -7.68 1.23
N GLY A 151 18.31 -8.75 0.52
CA GLY A 151 18.63 -10.05 1.10
C GLY A 151 20.13 -10.32 1.07
N VAL A 152 20.72 -10.78 2.17
CA VAL A 152 22.13 -11.21 2.21
C VAL A 152 22.21 -12.66 1.76
N LEU A 153 23.10 -12.96 0.81
CA LEU A 153 23.40 -14.32 0.39
C LEU A 153 24.43 -14.94 1.34
N ARG A 154 24.04 -16.02 2.01
CA ARG A 154 24.88 -16.78 2.94
C ARG A 154 25.13 -18.16 2.38
N LYS A 155 26.38 -18.61 2.49
CA LYS A 155 26.75 -19.99 2.20
C LYS A 155 26.27 -20.89 3.34
N GLY A 156 25.45 -21.89 3.01
CA GLY A 156 25.03 -22.94 3.92
C GLY A 156 26.18 -23.90 4.25
N THR A 157 25.97 -24.82 5.20
CA THR A 157 26.96 -25.84 5.57
C THR A 157 27.32 -26.77 4.40
N ASP A 158 26.39 -26.93 3.48
CA ASP A 158 26.46 -27.90 2.39
C ASP A 158 26.96 -27.26 1.08
N GLY A 159 27.29 -25.95 1.09
CA GLY A 159 27.68 -25.18 -0.10
C GLY A 159 26.53 -24.48 -0.82
N THR A 160 25.28 -24.85 -0.52
CA THR A 160 24.06 -24.22 -1.06
C THR A 160 23.88 -22.79 -0.56
N ILE A 161 23.29 -21.92 -1.38
CA ILE A 161 22.98 -20.55 -0.94
C ILE A 161 21.67 -20.51 -0.15
N THR A 162 21.73 -19.81 0.98
CA THR A 162 20.55 -19.37 1.74
C THR A 162 20.48 -17.85 1.70
N MET A 163 19.28 -17.28 1.53
CA MET A 163 19.10 -15.84 1.59
C MET A 163 18.54 -15.47 2.98
N GLN A 164 19.21 -14.54 3.65
CA GLN A 164 18.72 -13.93 4.87
C GLN A 164 18.17 -12.53 4.56
N ASP A 165 16.87 -12.33 4.77
CA ASP A 165 16.23 -11.03 4.64
C ASP A 165 16.70 -10.07 5.75
N VAL A 166 17.25 -8.92 5.37
CA VAL A 166 17.77 -7.90 6.30
C VAL A 166 16.65 -6.97 6.79
N GLY A 167 15.58 -6.82 6.01
CA GLY A 167 14.51 -5.85 6.23
C GLY A 167 13.38 -6.38 7.12
N HIS A 168 12.89 -7.59 6.84
CA HIS A 168 11.65 -8.08 7.44
C HIS A 168 11.86 -9.20 8.48
N GLY A 169 13.04 -9.81 8.50
CA GLY A 169 13.27 -11.03 9.27
C GLY A 169 12.34 -12.17 8.84
N SER A 170 12.55 -13.38 9.36
CA SER A 170 11.68 -14.51 9.05
C SER A 170 10.27 -14.40 9.65
N LEU A 171 10.06 -13.46 10.57
CA LEU A 171 8.88 -13.37 11.43
C LEU A 171 7.78 -12.43 10.89
N ASN A 172 8.08 -11.59 9.89
CA ASN A 172 7.17 -10.54 9.41
C ASN A 172 6.68 -10.77 7.96
N ARG A 173 6.48 -12.04 7.59
CA ARG A 173 5.86 -12.45 6.32
C ARG A 173 4.34 -12.31 6.42
N GLY A 174 3.86 -11.08 6.33
CA GLY A 174 2.43 -10.77 6.29
C GLY A 174 1.95 -10.42 4.88
N SER A 175 0.70 -10.74 4.57
CA SER A 175 0.01 -10.28 3.36
C SER A 175 -1.20 -9.42 3.73
N VAL A 176 -1.51 -8.45 2.87
CA VAL A 176 -2.68 -7.59 2.99
C VAL A 176 -3.93 -8.39 2.71
N ARG A 177 -4.89 -8.29 3.63
CA ARG A 177 -6.23 -8.83 3.49
C ARG A 177 -7.25 -7.71 3.60
N VAL A 178 -8.27 -7.77 2.75
CA VAL A 178 -9.44 -6.91 2.79
C VAL A 178 -10.62 -7.73 3.29
N ARG A 179 -11.38 -7.17 4.23
CA ARG A 179 -12.58 -7.78 4.80
C ARG A 179 -13.75 -6.81 4.69
N VAL A 180 -14.91 -7.33 4.30
CA VAL A 180 -16.17 -6.60 4.28
C VAL A 180 -16.96 -7.01 5.52
N SER A 181 -17.45 -6.01 6.26
CA SER A 181 -18.24 -6.19 7.47
C SER A 181 -19.61 -5.57 7.27
N ARG A 182 -20.68 -6.33 7.53
CA ARG A 182 -22.07 -5.85 7.54
C ARG A 182 -22.69 -6.11 8.90
N GLY A 183 -23.29 -5.08 9.51
CA GLY A 183 -23.92 -5.18 10.83
C GLY A 183 -22.96 -5.64 11.94
N GLY A 184 -21.67 -5.30 11.83
CA GLY A 184 -20.63 -5.70 12.78
C GLY A 184 -20.12 -7.14 12.63
N ARG A 185 -20.57 -7.89 11.62
CA ARG A 185 -20.06 -9.23 11.29
C ARG A 185 -19.31 -9.19 9.97
N VAL A 186 -18.17 -9.89 9.91
CA VAL A 186 -17.42 -10.06 8.66
C VAL A 186 -18.21 -10.99 7.73
N THR A 187 -18.60 -10.47 6.57
CA THR A 187 -19.41 -11.18 5.56
C THR A 187 -18.62 -11.57 4.32
N GLY A 188 -17.47 -10.95 4.07
CA GLY A 188 -16.58 -11.36 2.97
C GLY A 188 -15.12 -11.07 3.25
N THR A 189 -14.22 -11.87 2.66
CA THR A 189 -12.77 -11.76 2.82
C THR A 189 -12.01 -11.99 1.52
N SER A 190 -10.97 -11.20 1.27
CA SER A 190 -10.07 -11.41 0.14
C SER A 190 -9.10 -12.56 0.42
N LYS A 191 -8.65 -13.23 -0.62
CA LYS A 191 -7.58 -14.25 -0.53
C LYS A 191 -6.23 -13.53 -0.35
N PRO A 192 -5.52 -13.73 0.77
CA PRO A 192 -4.18 -13.17 0.94
C PRO A 192 -3.19 -13.87 0.01
N PHE A 193 -2.06 -13.22 -0.26
CA PHE A 193 -0.91 -13.85 -0.90
C PHE A 193 -0.40 -15.01 -0.02
N ALA A 194 -0.10 -16.14 -0.65
CA ALA A 194 0.43 -17.32 0.01
C ALA A 194 1.64 -17.83 -0.77
N ASP A 195 2.62 -18.36 -0.02
CA ASP A 195 3.81 -18.98 -0.60
C ASP A 195 3.45 -20.19 -1.47
N ASP A 196 4.06 -20.30 -2.65
CA ASP A 196 3.95 -21.52 -3.46
C ASP A 196 4.75 -22.64 -2.80
N THR A 197 4.03 -23.61 -2.22
CA THR A 197 4.63 -24.75 -1.51
C THR A 197 5.41 -25.71 -2.42
N GLN A 198 5.22 -25.63 -3.74
CA GLN A 198 5.91 -26.49 -4.72
C GLN A 198 7.24 -25.90 -5.20
N ALA A 199 7.41 -24.57 -5.11
CA ALA A 199 8.58 -23.87 -5.60
C ALA A 199 9.70 -23.84 -4.54
N SER A 200 10.68 -24.74 -4.67
CA SER A 200 11.86 -24.77 -3.81
C SER A 200 13.09 -24.18 -4.50
N GLY A 201 13.93 -23.46 -3.76
CA GLY A 201 15.17 -22.86 -4.25
C GLY A 201 15.39 -21.43 -3.77
N ILE A 202 16.56 -20.88 -4.10
CA ILE A 202 16.89 -19.49 -3.78
C ILE A 202 16.03 -18.50 -4.56
N THR A 203 15.67 -18.85 -5.79
CA THR A 203 14.95 -17.98 -6.72
C THR A 203 13.51 -17.78 -6.28
N SER A 204 12.83 -18.86 -5.86
CA SER A 204 11.51 -18.78 -5.21
C SER A 204 11.57 -18.02 -3.88
N MET A 205 12.64 -18.20 -3.09
CA MET A 205 12.84 -17.43 -1.86
C MET A 205 12.97 -15.92 -2.14
N ILE A 206 13.72 -15.53 -3.17
CA ILE A 206 13.85 -14.12 -3.60
C ILE A 206 12.50 -13.57 -4.08
N GLN A 207 11.76 -14.34 -4.88
CA GLN A 207 10.43 -13.94 -5.37
C GLN A 207 9.43 -13.76 -4.23
N ASN A 208 9.38 -14.70 -3.28
CA ASN A 208 8.47 -14.60 -2.13
C ASN A 208 8.86 -13.41 -1.24
N SER A 209 10.16 -13.20 -0.97
CA SER A 209 10.62 -12.01 -0.24
C SER A 209 10.27 -10.70 -0.95
N ARG A 210 10.33 -10.66 -2.29
CA ARG A 210 9.85 -9.52 -3.08
C ARG A 210 8.36 -9.28 -2.89
N ASN A 211 7.55 -10.33 -2.94
CA ASN A 211 6.10 -10.21 -2.77
C ASN A 211 5.76 -9.75 -1.34
N TYR A 212 6.39 -10.29 -0.31
CA TYR A 212 6.19 -9.82 1.07
C TYR A 212 6.61 -8.37 1.28
N ALA A 213 7.71 -7.92 0.66
CA ALA A 213 8.08 -6.51 0.71
C ALA A 213 7.05 -5.62 0.02
N PHE A 214 6.44 -6.09 -1.09
CA PHE A 214 5.37 -5.39 -1.77
C PHE A 214 4.10 -5.29 -0.91
N GLU A 215 3.68 -6.39 -0.27
CA GLU A 215 2.54 -6.42 0.66
C GLU A 215 2.75 -5.48 1.85
N HIS A 216 3.94 -5.51 2.44
CA HIS A 216 4.30 -4.64 3.56
C HIS A 216 4.28 -3.17 3.15
N GLU A 217 4.86 -2.84 1.99
CA GLU A 217 4.79 -1.48 1.42
C GLU A 217 3.34 -1.04 1.20
N LEU A 218 2.52 -1.92 0.61
CA LEU A 218 1.10 -1.64 0.36
C LEU A 218 0.38 -1.25 1.65
N PHE A 219 0.53 -2.04 2.70
CA PHE A 219 -0.10 -1.74 3.98
C PHE A 219 0.39 -0.43 4.59
N LEU A 220 1.70 -0.16 4.55
CA LEU A 220 2.27 1.08 5.08
C LEU A 220 1.77 2.31 4.33
N GLU A 221 1.68 2.27 3.01
CA GLU A 221 1.18 3.37 2.18
C GLU A 221 -0.34 3.57 2.36
N VAL A 222 -1.11 2.48 2.45
CA VAL A 222 -2.53 2.53 2.81
C VAL A 222 -2.73 3.17 4.19
N ALA A 223 -1.93 2.79 5.19
CA ALA A 223 -2.00 3.37 6.53
C ALA A 223 -1.57 4.85 6.55
N ARG A 224 -0.59 5.24 5.71
CA ARG A 224 -0.17 6.65 5.55
C ARG A 224 -1.28 7.49 4.93
N GLU A 225 -1.91 7.01 3.87
CA GLU A 225 -3.01 7.71 3.23
C GLU A 225 -4.22 7.81 4.15
N ALA A 226 -4.58 6.72 4.84
CA ALA A 226 -5.70 6.69 5.79
C ALA A 226 -5.58 7.77 6.87
N ARG A 227 -4.36 8.02 7.39
CA ARG A 227 -4.11 9.12 8.33
C ARG A 227 -4.44 10.49 7.75
N THR A 228 -4.23 10.70 6.45
CA THR A 228 -4.61 11.95 5.78
C THR A 228 -6.11 12.06 5.50
N LEU A 229 -6.82 10.94 5.49
CA LEU A 229 -8.26 10.85 5.22
C LEU A 229 -9.11 10.65 6.48
N ALA A 230 -8.56 10.93 7.66
CA ALA A 230 -9.29 10.80 8.93
C ALA A 230 -10.60 11.61 8.94
N ASN A 231 -10.64 12.75 8.24
CA ASN A 231 -11.84 13.58 8.05
C ASN A 231 -12.96 12.91 7.24
N LEU A 232 -12.64 11.89 6.43
CA LEU A 232 -13.59 11.14 5.62
C LEU A 232 -14.09 9.87 6.33
N GLY A 233 -13.76 9.68 7.62
CA GLY A 233 -14.20 8.54 8.42
C GLY A 233 -13.25 7.34 8.39
N PHE A 234 -12.03 7.49 7.88
CA PHE A 234 -11.01 6.45 8.00
C PHE A 234 -10.46 6.41 9.43
N ARG A 235 -10.37 5.21 10.00
CA ARG A 235 -9.80 4.95 11.31
C ARG A 235 -8.68 3.93 11.18
N ASN A 236 -7.63 4.11 11.97
CA ASN A 236 -6.58 3.12 12.13
C ASN A 236 -6.74 2.53 13.53
N VAL A 237 -7.18 1.26 13.62
CA VAL A 237 -7.49 0.56 14.86
C VAL A 237 -6.76 -0.78 14.81
N ASP A 238 -5.97 -1.10 15.84
CA ASP A 238 -5.30 -2.40 16.02
C ASP A 238 -4.55 -2.91 14.77
N GLU A 239 -3.71 -2.06 14.17
CA GLU A 239 -2.98 -2.38 12.93
C GLU A 239 -3.89 -2.77 11.75
N ALA A 240 -5.12 -2.25 11.74
CA ALA A 240 -6.05 -2.33 10.63
C ALA A 240 -6.58 -0.95 10.24
N VAL A 241 -6.75 -0.72 8.94
CA VAL A 241 -7.40 0.47 8.40
C VAL A 241 -8.87 0.14 8.16
N THR A 242 -9.76 0.89 8.80
CA THR A 242 -11.21 0.71 8.68
C THR A 242 -11.87 1.97 8.12
N PHE A 243 -12.84 1.79 7.24
CA PHE A 243 -13.69 2.89 6.77
C PHE A 243 -15.11 2.42 6.52
N GLU A 244 -16.07 3.32 6.77
CA GLU A 244 -17.49 3.06 6.62
C GLU A 244 -17.95 3.39 5.18
N LEU A 245 -18.70 2.48 4.55
CA LEU A 245 -19.32 2.69 3.24
C LEU A 245 -20.76 3.21 3.38
N GLY A 246 -21.41 2.96 4.53
CA GLY A 246 -22.79 3.31 4.80
C GLY A 246 -23.21 2.92 6.23
N ALA A 247 -24.48 3.08 6.57
CA ALA A 247 -24.97 2.96 7.95
C ALA A 247 -24.64 1.62 8.64
N ASN A 248 -24.55 0.53 7.88
CA ASN A 248 -24.31 -0.83 8.41
C ASN A 248 -23.17 -1.58 7.70
N SER A 249 -22.34 -0.92 6.89
CA SER A 249 -21.29 -1.60 6.11
C SER A 249 -19.95 -0.90 6.25
N ALA A 250 -18.91 -1.66 6.57
CA ALA A 250 -17.54 -1.19 6.72
C ALA A 250 -16.56 -2.12 5.99
N VAL A 251 -15.45 -1.54 5.53
CA VAL A 251 -14.32 -2.29 4.97
C VAL A 251 -13.15 -2.19 5.94
N ILE A 252 -12.48 -3.31 6.17
CA ILE A 252 -11.35 -3.48 7.08
C ILE A 252 -10.17 -4.00 6.25
N ILE A 253 -9.03 -3.33 6.33
CA ILE A 253 -7.79 -3.71 5.65
C ILE A 253 -6.75 -4.00 6.72
N ASP A 254 -6.30 -5.25 6.82
CA ASP A 254 -5.34 -5.72 7.80
C ASP A 254 -4.17 -6.49 7.16
N MET A 255 -3.08 -6.63 7.90
CA MET A 255 -1.97 -7.53 7.56
C MET A 255 -2.14 -8.84 8.31
N ILE A 256 -2.07 -9.97 7.61
CA ILE A 256 -2.16 -11.30 8.20
C ILE A 256 -0.89 -12.11 7.93
N SER A 257 -0.40 -12.81 8.95
CA SER A 257 0.68 -13.79 8.80
C SER A 257 0.19 -15.06 8.11
N ASN A 258 1.03 -15.68 7.28
CA ASN A 258 0.73 -16.96 6.64
C ASN A 258 0.25 -18.05 7.62
N ALA A 259 0.70 -18.02 8.87
CA ALA A 259 0.34 -19.02 9.88
C ALA A 259 -1.12 -18.89 10.38
N GLU A 260 -1.75 -17.74 10.16
CA GLU A 260 -3.08 -17.41 10.69
C GLU A 260 -4.18 -17.51 9.63
N ILE A 261 -3.87 -18.02 8.43
CA ILE A 261 -4.81 -18.26 7.34
C ILE A 261 -5.75 -19.44 7.72
N SER A 262 -6.60 -19.25 8.72
CA SER A 262 -7.71 -20.14 9.06
C SER A 262 -9.00 -19.68 8.39
N ALA A 263 -9.83 -20.65 8.01
CA ALA A 263 -10.95 -20.55 7.07
C ALA A 263 -12.06 -19.55 7.45
N PRO A 264 -12.78 -18.99 6.45
CA PRO A 264 -13.70 -17.86 6.61
C PRO A 264 -14.97 -18.23 7.37
N GLY A 265 -15.40 -17.35 8.29
CA GLY A 265 -16.75 -17.38 8.85
C GLY A 265 -17.76 -17.01 7.77
N THR A 266 -18.83 -17.80 7.64
CA THR A 266 -20.07 -17.59 6.84
C THR A 266 -19.95 -16.47 5.79
N ALA A 267 -19.34 -16.78 4.64
CA ALA A 267 -19.08 -15.80 3.60
C ALA A 267 -20.25 -15.69 2.62
N SER A 268 -20.60 -14.45 2.24
CA SER A 268 -21.43 -14.16 1.08
C SER A 268 -20.53 -14.10 -0.15
N GLU A 269 -20.85 -14.88 -1.19
CA GLU A 269 -20.06 -14.95 -2.44
C GLU A 269 -19.86 -13.56 -3.07
N GLU A 270 -20.89 -12.70 -3.03
CA GLU A 270 -20.81 -11.32 -3.54
C GLU A 270 -19.85 -10.42 -2.75
N ASP A 271 -19.81 -10.57 -1.41
CA ASP A 271 -18.94 -9.76 -0.57
C ASP A 271 -17.47 -10.25 -0.65
N ASP A 272 -17.24 -11.54 -0.93
CA ASP A 272 -15.92 -12.10 -1.22
C ASP A 272 -15.37 -11.58 -2.55
N GLU A 273 -16.20 -11.54 -3.60
CA GLU A 273 -15.82 -10.95 -4.89
C GLU A 273 -15.50 -9.46 -4.75
N LEU A 274 -16.29 -8.73 -3.97
CA LEU A 274 -16.02 -7.32 -3.67
C LEU A 274 -14.68 -7.19 -2.92
N ALA A 275 -14.45 -7.96 -1.87
CA ALA A 275 -13.20 -7.92 -1.10
C ALA A 275 -11.99 -8.25 -1.99
N GLN A 276 -12.11 -9.26 -2.86
CA GLN A 276 -11.06 -9.64 -3.80
C GLN A 276 -10.82 -8.56 -4.86
N GLY A 277 -11.88 -7.93 -5.38
CA GLY A 277 -11.80 -6.81 -6.31
C GLY A 277 -11.10 -5.60 -5.69
N LEU A 278 -11.42 -5.27 -4.43
CA LEU A 278 -10.76 -4.21 -3.67
C LEU A 278 -9.28 -4.51 -3.44
N SER A 279 -8.94 -5.73 -3.02
CA SER A 279 -7.55 -6.15 -2.88
C SER A 279 -6.81 -6.01 -4.20
N THR A 280 -7.35 -6.53 -5.29
CA THR A 280 -6.74 -6.45 -6.63
C THR A 280 -6.55 -4.99 -7.08
N ALA A 281 -7.54 -4.12 -6.84
CA ALA A 281 -7.45 -2.70 -7.15
C ALA A 281 -6.33 -2.01 -6.38
N LEU A 282 -6.14 -2.30 -5.09
CA LEU A 282 -5.05 -1.77 -4.28
C LEU A 282 -3.67 -2.15 -4.84
N HIS A 283 -3.49 -3.42 -5.25
CA HIS A 283 -2.25 -3.90 -5.86
C HIS A 283 -1.96 -3.22 -7.20
N LEU A 284 -3.00 -3.05 -8.03
CA LEU A 284 -2.89 -2.35 -9.31
C LEU A 284 -2.54 -0.87 -9.13
N LEU A 285 -3.20 -0.19 -8.17
CA LEU A 285 -2.94 1.21 -7.87
C LEU A 285 -1.53 1.45 -7.32
N LEU A 286 -1.02 0.56 -6.46
CA LEU A 286 0.37 0.65 -5.99
C LEU A 286 1.37 0.45 -7.14
N SER A 287 1.14 -0.55 -7.99
CA SER A 287 1.96 -0.79 -9.18
C SER A 287 1.97 0.40 -10.13
N HIS A 288 0.81 1.02 -10.34
CA HIS A 288 0.69 2.24 -11.14
C HIS A 288 1.40 3.42 -10.48
N ALA A 289 1.28 3.59 -9.16
CA ALA A 289 1.99 4.62 -8.41
C ALA A 289 3.52 4.46 -8.51
N HIS A 290 4.05 3.23 -8.47
CA HIS A 290 5.46 2.95 -8.74
C HIS A 290 5.88 3.40 -10.14
N ARG A 291 5.08 3.10 -11.18
CA ARG A 291 5.35 3.58 -12.55
C ARG A 291 5.34 5.10 -12.62
N GLN A 292 4.39 5.75 -11.96
CA GLN A 292 4.31 7.22 -11.92
C GLN A 292 5.53 7.83 -11.21
N SER A 293 5.96 7.26 -10.10
CA SER A 293 7.17 7.65 -9.38
C SER A 293 8.42 7.47 -10.24
N LEU A 294 8.52 6.38 -11.00
CA LEU A 294 9.59 6.16 -11.96
C LEU A 294 9.58 7.19 -13.09
N LYS A 295 8.40 7.52 -13.65
CA LYS A 295 8.26 8.58 -14.67
C LYS A 295 8.74 9.93 -14.10
N ARG A 296 8.32 10.28 -12.88
CA ARG A 296 8.76 11.51 -12.18
C ARG A 296 10.27 11.53 -11.94
N ARG A 297 10.87 10.39 -11.56
CA ARG A 297 12.32 10.29 -11.33
C ARG A 297 13.15 10.41 -12.62
N ARG A 298 12.60 9.96 -13.76
CA ARG A 298 13.27 10.09 -15.06
C ARG A 298 13.29 11.52 -15.58
N LEU A 299 12.35 12.35 -15.13
CA LEU A 299 12.34 13.77 -15.46
C LEU A 299 13.44 14.50 -14.68
N PRO A 300 14.09 15.50 -15.28
CA PRO A 300 15.07 16.31 -14.58
C PRO A 300 14.41 16.97 -13.35
N PRO A 301 15.13 17.10 -12.22
CA PRO A 301 14.59 17.69 -11.02
C PRO A 301 14.11 19.13 -11.32
N PRO A 302 12.98 19.57 -10.75
CA PRO A 302 12.53 20.95 -10.91
C PRO A 302 13.60 21.90 -10.38
N LEU A 303 13.73 23.07 -11.02
CA LEU A 303 14.74 24.07 -10.70
C LEU A 303 14.67 24.47 -9.22
N LEU A 304 15.78 24.28 -8.50
CA LEU A 304 16.13 24.82 -7.18
C LEU A 304 14.94 25.22 -6.28
N THR A 305 14.15 24.25 -5.83
CA THR A 305 13.31 24.45 -4.65
C THR A 305 14.20 24.36 -3.40
N GLN A 306 14.31 25.46 -2.65
CA GLN A 306 15.15 25.55 -1.45
C GLN A 306 14.72 24.62 -0.30
N ARG A 307 13.56 23.96 -0.42
CA ARG A 307 13.08 22.94 0.51
C ARG A 307 12.77 21.65 -0.24
N PRO A 308 13.29 20.50 0.23
CA PRO A 308 12.74 19.21 -0.15
C PRO A 308 11.27 19.19 0.27
N THR A 309 10.35 19.19 -0.69
CA THR A 309 8.94 18.90 -0.40
C THR A 309 8.85 17.45 0.02
N ALA A 310 8.25 17.17 1.18
CA ALA A 310 7.92 15.80 1.56
C ALA A 310 7.09 15.18 0.44
N ASN A 311 7.44 13.95 0.04
CA ASN A 311 6.67 13.24 -0.97
C ASN A 311 5.23 13.09 -0.47
N PRO A 312 4.22 13.54 -1.23
CA PRO A 312 2.83 13.33 -0.83
C PRO A 312 2.55 11.82 -0.73
N PRO A 313 1.66 11.38 0.18
CA PRO A 313 1.26 9.98 0.24
C PRO A 313 0.68 9.54 -1.10
N LEU A 314 0.85 8.26 -1.42
CA LEU A 314 0.23 7.67 -2.61
C LEU A 314 -1.30 7.70 -2.46
N ASN A 315 -2.01 7.90 -3.58
CA ASN A 315 -3.47 7.89 -3.61
C ASN A 315 -3.96 6.48 -3.99
N LEU A 316 -4.09 5.60 -3.01
CA LEU A 316 -4.54 4.21 -3.18
C LEU A 316 -6.01 4.05 -2.75
N LEU A 317 -6.39 4.62 -1.60
CA LEU A 317 -7.72 4.54 -1.01
C LEU A 317 -8.70 5.53 -1.65
N ARG A 318 -8.26 6.76 -1.99
CA ARG A 318 -9.17 7.79 -2.56
C ARG A 318 -9.90 7.32 -3.82
N PRO A 319 -9.24 6.73 -4.84
CA PRO A 319 -9.94 6.26 -6.03
C PRO A 319 -11.01 5.21 -5.67
N ILE A 320 -10.65 4.22 -4.87
CA ILE A 320 -11.53 3.14 -4.45
C ILE A 320 -12.76 3.67 -3.72
N VAL A 321 -12.55 4.52 -2.70
CA VAL A 321 -13.67 5.07 -1.92
C VAL A 321 -14.50 6.05 -2.74
N SER A 322 -13.90 6.75 -3.70
CA SER A 322 -14.64 7.55 -4.67
C SER A 322 -15.62 6.68 -5.47
N HIS A 323 -15.17 5.53 -5.99
CA HIS A 323 -16.02 4.57 -6.71
C HIS A 323 -17.14 4.01 -5.84
N LEU A 324 -16.81 3.53 -4.63
CA LEU A 324 -17.80 2.97 -3.72
C LEU A 324 -18.87 3.99 -3.32
N ARG A 325 -18.46 5.23 -3.00
CA ARG A 325 -19.39 6.32 -2.68
C ARG A 325 -20.20 6.74 -3.90
N HIS A 326 -19.59 6.76 -5.08
CA HIS A 326 -20.28 7.10 -6.31
C HIS A 326 -21.39 6.09 -6.62
N GLN A 327 -21.10 4.80 -6.50
CA GLN A 327 -22.08 3.73 -6.65
C GLN A 327 -23.23 3.88 -5.65
N ALA A 328 -22.92 4.04 -4.36
CA ALA A 328 -23.92 4.20 -3.31
C ALA A 328 -24.85 5.41 -3.57
N ASN A 329 -24.28 6.59 -3.84
CA ASN A 329 -25.06 7.80 -4.15
C ASN A 329 -25.88 7.64 -5.44
N THR A 330 -25.33 6.97 -6.45
CA THR A 330 -26.04 6.75 -7.72
C THR A 330 -27.21 5.79 -7.56
N ASP A 331 -27.06 4.76 -6.72
CA ASP A 331 -28.13 3.79 -6.43
C ASP A 331 -29.22 4.40 -5.55
N GLU A 332 -28.84 5.20 -4.55
CA GLU A 332 -29.79 5.95 -3.72
C GLU A 332 -30.56 6.99 -4.57
N PHE A 333 -29.85 7.71 -5.46
CA PHE A 333 -30.48 8.63 -6.41
C PHE A 333 -31.43 7.90 -7.37
N LYS A 334 -31.00 6.76 -7.92
CA LYS A 334 -31.85 5.94 -8.80
C LYS A 334 -33.12 5.51 -8.06
N THR A 335 -33.00 5.08 -6.81
CA THR A 335 -34.14 4.62 -5.99
C THR A 335 -35.12 5.75 -5.73
N SER A 336 -34.62 6.93 -5.31
CA SER A 336 -35.47 8.11 -5.06
C SER A 336 -36.12 8.63 -6.34
N ALA A 337 -35.38 8.75 -7.45
CA ALA A 337 -35.92 9.17 -8.74
C ALA A 337 -36.95 8.17 -9.31
N SER A 338 -36.73 6.86 -9.13
CA SER A 338 -37.67 5.83 -9.58
C SER A 338 -38.99 5.88 -8.81
N LYS A 339 -38.96 6.20 -7.50
CA LYS A 339 -40.18 6.45 -6.72
C LYS A 339 -41.00 7.62 -7.27
N LEU A 340 -40.35 8.74 -7.57
CA LEU A 340 -41.02 9.91 -8.16
C LEU A 340 -41.66 9.59 -9.52
N VAL A 341 -40.98 8.81 -10.37
CA VAL A 341 -41.53 8.34 -11.64
C VAL A 341 -42.72 7.40 -11.43
N ALA A 342 -42.68 6.52 -10.42
CA ALA A 342 -43.80 5.65 -10.08
C ALA A 342 -45.02 6.46 -9.60
N TYR A 343 -44.83 7.48 -8.77
CA TYR A 343 -45.92 8.38 -8.35
C TYR A 343 -46.55 9.10 -9.54
N ALA A 344 -45.74 9.63 -10.46
CA ALA A 344 -46.25 10.26 -11.67
C ALA A 344 -47.06 9.28 -12.55
N ASN A 345 -46.51 8.08 -12.80
CA ASN A 345 -47.17 7.07 -13.64
C ASN A 345 -48.49 6.56 -13.04
N SER A 346 -48.56 6.37 -11.70
CA SER A 346 -49.81 5.99 -11.02
C SER A 346 -50.89 7.07 -11.08
N ALA A 347 -50.50 8.35 -11.23
CA ALA A 347 -51.41 9.45 -11.53
C ALA A 347 -51.79 9.57 -13.02
N GLY A 348 -51.36 8.64 -13.86
CA GLY A 348 -51.58 8.68 -15.32
C GLY A 348 -50.70 9.69 -16.06
N LEU A 349 -49.64 10.19 -15.42
CA LEU A 349 -48.66 11.10 -16.04
C LEU A 349 -47.51 10.28 -16.63
N ASN A 350 -47.22 10.46 -17.91
CA ASN A 350 -46.10 9.77 -18.56
C ASN A 350 -44.76 10.31 -18.04
N ALA A 351 -44.06 9.53 -17.21
CA ALA A 351 -42.72 9.84 -16.74
C ALA A 351 -41.72 8.70 -17.03
N ARG A 352 -40.48 9.05 -17.37
CA ARG A 352 -39.41 8.08 -17.68
C ARG A 352 -38.07 8.49 -17.09
N LEU A 353 -37.35 7.51 -16.53
CA LEU A 353 -35.98 7.64 -16.05
C LEU A 353 -35.02 6.87 -16.97
N THR A 354 -33.90 7.51 -17.31
CA THR A 354 -32.75 6.86 -17.94
C THR A 354 -31.50 7.18 -17.14
N LEU A 355 -30.65 6.17 -16.91
CA LEU A 355 -29.43 6.30 -16.11
C LEU A 355 -28.27 5.60 -16.82
N GLU A 356 -27.26 6.37 -17.16
CA GLU A 356 -25.98 5.93 -17.69
C GLU A 356 -24.94 6.04 -16.57
N LYS A 357 -24.62 4.91 -15.94
CA LYS A 357 -23.66 4.84 -14.84
C LYS A 357 -22.22 4.93 -15.37
N CYS A 358 -21.36 5.69 -14.68
CA CYS A 358 -19.91 5.77 -14.89
C CYS A 358 -19.49 5.84 -16.36
N TYR A 359 -20.14 6.69 -17.15
CA TYR A 359 -19.99 6.71 -18.62
C TYR A 359 -18.56 7.05 -19.06
N ASN A 360 -17.78 7.68 -18.18
CA ASN A 360 -16.41 8.10 -18.44
C ASN A 360 -15.35 7.07 -18.02
N CYS A 361 -15.72 6.04 -17.24
CA CYS A 361 -14.78 5.04 -16.72
C CYS A 361 -14.84 3.72 -17.51
N LEU A 362 -15.96 3.45 -18.19
CA LEU A 362 -16.26 2.18 -18.86
C LEU A 362 -15.80 2.15 -20.33
N SER A 363 -14.59 2.66 -20.63
CA SER A 363 -14.06 2.60 -22.00
C SER A 363 -13.99 1.15 -22.46
N LYS A 364 -14.61 0.83 -23.60
CA LYS A 364 -14.79 -0.55 -24.06
C LYS A 364 -13.50 -1.23 -24.57
N ASP A 365 -12.48 -0.45 -24.94
CA ASP A 365 -11.21 -0.95 -25.46
C ASP A 365 -10.02 -0.44 -24.62
N ILE A 366 -9.31 -1.36 -23.97
CA ILE A 366 -8.09 -1.05 -23.22
C ILE A 366 -6.93 -0.99 -24.22
N GLY A 367 -6.61 0.21 -24.70
CA GLY A 367 -5.44 0.42 -25.57
C GLY A 367 -4.13 0.45 -24.79
N ASN A 368 -4.12 1.07 -23.61
CA ASN A 368 -2.94 1.27 -22.77
C ASN A 368 -3.30 1.03 -21.30
N VAL A 369 -2.45 0.27 -20.59
CA VAL A 369 -2.66 -0.07 -19.18
C VAL A 369 -2.64 1.17 -18.30
N ASP A 370 -1.79 2.15 -18.61
CA ASP A 370 -1.70 3.37 -17.79
C ASP A 370 -2.99 4.22 -17.92
N GLU A 371 -3.56 4.34 -19.12
CA GLU A 371 -4.81 5.05 -19.36
C GLU A 371 -6.01 4.37 -18.68
N ALA A 372 -6.03 3.04 -18.67
CA ALA A 372 -7.06 2.26 -17.99
C ALA A 372 -7.02 2.41 -16.46
N VAL A 373 -5.84 2.63 -15.87
CA VAL A 373 -5.73 2.92 -14.43
C VAL A 373 -5.95 4.41 -14.14
N ASP A 374 -5.54 5.30 -15.04
CA ASP A 374 -5.81 6.73 -14.92
C ASP A 374 -7.32 6.99 -14.89
N SER A 375 -8.12 6.25 -15.66
CA SER A 375 -9.60 6.34 -15.62
C SER A 375 -10.19 5.96 -14.26
N LEU A 376 -9.56 5.04 -13.51
CA LEU A 376 -9.97 4.68 -12.15
C LEU A 376 -9.70 5.79 -11.14
N THR A 377 -8.64 6.59 -11.35
CA THR A 377 -8.24 7.69 -10.46
C THR A 377 -8.90 9.02 -10.77
N GLY A 378 -9.52 9.14 -11.95
CA GLY A 378 -10.16 10.35 -12.44
C GLY A 378 -11.46 10.72 -11.73
N LEU A 379 -12.06 11.82 -12.19
CA LEU A 379 -13.42 12.21 -11.83
C LEU A 379 -14.39 11.10 -12.23
N LEU A 380 -15.36 10.74 -11.40
CA LEU A 380 -16.41 9.77 -11.76
C LEU A 380 -17.67 10.49 -12.17
N GLU A 381 -18.21 10.18 -13.34
CA GLU A 381 -19.40 10.84 -13.87
C GLU A 381 -20.49 9.83 -14.24
N SER A 382 -21.67 9.98 -13.63
CA SER A 382 -22.90 9.28 -14.03
C SER A 382 -23.92 10.30 -14.53
N LYS A 383 -24.60 9.97 -15.63
CA LYS A 383 -25.60 10.85 -16.25
C LYS A 383 -26.96 10.23 -16.11
N SER A 384 -27.90 10.98 -15.57
CA SER A 384 -29.30 10.61 -15.53
C SER A 384 -30.15 11.62 -16.31
N ALA A 385 -31.08 11.14 -17.13
CA ALA A 385 -32.10 11.96 -17.74
C ALA A 385 -33.49 11.49 -17.28
N ILE A 386 -34.23 12.42 -16.68
CA ILE A 386 -35.59 12.25 -16.20
C ILE A 386 -36.51 13.07 -17.11
N TYR A 387 -37.55 12.42 -17.60
CA TYR A 387 -38.61 13.04 -18.38
C TYR A 387 -39.86 13.10 -17.52
N PHE A 388 -40.33 14.31 -17.27
CA PHE A 388 -41.55 14.62 -16.53
C PHE A 388 -42.63 15.13 -17.50
N PRO A 389 -43.91 15.06 -17.10
CA PRO A 389 -45.03 15.47 -17.95
C PRO A 389 -44.95 16.95 -18.36
N GLY A 390 -45.64 17.32 -19.46
CA GLY A 390 -45.66 18.70 -19.94
C GLY A 390 -44.34 19.18 -20.55
N GLY A 391 -43.56 18.27 -21.15
CA GLY A 391 -42.32 18.59 -21.89
C GLY A 391 -41.08 18.80 -21.03
N TRP A 392 -41.11 18.44 -19.75
CA TRP A 392 -39.99 18.63 -18.84
C TRP A 392 -38.90 17.58 -19.03
N LYS A 393 -37.68 18.03 -19.31
CA LYS A 393 -36.47 17.21 -19.40
C LYS A 393 -35.44 17.69 -18.39
N ILE A 394 -35.08 16.82 -17.46
CA ILE A 394 -34.10 17.09 -16.41
C ILE A 394 -32.90 16.17 -16.62
N VAL A 395 -31.72 16.76 -16.79
CA VAL A 395 -30.46 16.03 -16.88
C VAL A 395 -29.66 16.27 -15.62
N VAL A 396 -29.43 15.22 -14.85
CA VAL A 396 -28.63 15.23 -13.62
C VAL A 396 -27.28 14.57 -13.91
N LEU A 397 -26.20 15.32 -13.72
CA LEU A 397 -24.83 14.83 -13.75
C LEU A 397 -24.35 14.62 -12.31
N ILE A 398 -24.11 13.36 -11.94
CA ILE A 398 -23.56 12.96 -10.65
C ILE A 398 -22.05 12.88 -10.82
N GLN A 399 -21.32 13.74 -10.13
CA GLN A 399 -19.86 13.86 -10.20
C GLN A 399 -19.25 13.54 -8.84
N THR A 400 -18.41 12.51 -8.74
CA THR A 400 -17.76 12.16 -7.46
C THR A 400 -16.24 12.19 -7.60
N LEU A 401 -15.58 12.95 -6.71
CA LEU A 401 -14.12 12.99 -6.61
C LEU A 401 -13.68 13.33 -5.20
N LEU A 402 -12.86 12.47 -4.62
CA LEU A 402 -12.20 12.68 -3.32
C LEU A 402 -10.83 13.33 -3.49
N GLY A 403 -10.84 14.56 -3.99
CA GLY A 403 -9.64 15.35 -4.26
C GLY A 403 -9.94 16.83 -4.44
N SER A 404 -8.91 17.61 -4.77
CA SER A 404 -9.05 19.06 -4.99
C SER A 404 -10.02 19.36 -6.13
N SER A 405 -11.23 19.82 -5.78
CA SER A 405 -12.25 20.50 -6.62
C SER A 405 -13.68 20.18 -6.14
N ILE A 406 -13.93 18.95 -5.65
CA ILE A 406 -15.28 18.43 -5.35
C ILE A 406 -15.38 17.79 -3.96
N PHE A 407 -14.29 17.25 -3.37
CA PHE A 407 -14.25 16.65 -2.02
C PHE A 407 -15.52 15.90 -1.58
N GLY A 408 -16.08 15.05 -2.47
CA GLY A 408 -17.36 14.40 -2.25
C GLY A 408 -18.11 14.13 -3.54
N THR A 409 -19.45 14.18 -3.48
CA THR A 409 -20.34 14.06 -4.64
C THR A 409 -21.01 15.41 -4.90
N ARG A 410 -21.00 15.84 -6.17
CA ARG A 410 -21.72 17.01 -6.66
C ARG A 410 -22.76 16.56 -7.66
N PHE A 411 -23.96 17.10 -7.56
CA PHE A 411 -25.06 16.86 -8.48
C PHE A 411 -25.32 18.13 -9.28
N SER A 412 -24.98 18.13 -10.57
CA SER A 412 -25.23 19.24 -11.48
C SER A 412 -26.51 18.94 -12.26
N VAL A 413 -27.56 19.74 -12.02
CA VAL A 413 -28.90 19.56 -12.59
C VAL A 413 -29.13 20.62 -13.67
N HIS A 414 -29.45 20.15 -14.87
CA HIS A 414 -29.87 20.96 -15.99
C HIS A 414 -31.33 20.68 -16.30
N THR A 415 -32.19 21.70 -16.24
CA THR A 415 -33.62 21.59 -16.54
C THR A 415 -33.93 22.29 -17.85
N ALA A 416 -34.72 21.63 -18.71
CA ALA A 416 -35.25 22.19 -19.95
C ALA A 416 -36.76 21.88 -20.01
N HIS A 417 -37.59 22.85 -20.35
CA HIS A 417 -39.03 22.65 -20.51
C HIS A 417 -39.67 23.74 -21.39
N ASP A 418 -40.81 23.44 -21.99
CA ASP A 418 -41.48 24.28 -23.02
C ASP A 418 -42.54 25.25 -22.44
N GLY A 419 -42.41 25.62 -21.16
CA GLY A 419 -43.47 26.31 -20.40
C GLY A 419 -43.08 27.71 -19.89
N SER A 420 -44.05 28.43 -19.31
CA SER A 420 -43.90 29.79 -18.76
C SER A 420 -42.84 29.94 -17.66
N CYS A 421 -42.38 28.84 -17.04
CA CYS A 421 -41.29 28.83 -16.06
C CYS A 421 -39.86 28.82 -16.65
N ALA A 422 -39.70 28.85 -17.98
CA ALA A 422 -38.38 28.61 -18.63
C ALA A 422 -37.35 29.69 -18.29
N THR A 423 -37.81 30.88 -17.88
CA THR A 423 -36.98 32.03 -17.50
C THR A 423 -36.36 31.92 -16.10
N LEU A 424 -36.83 30.98 -15.26
CA LEU A 424 -36.38 30.80 -13.87
C LEU A 424 -35.37 29.65 -13.69
N MET A 425 -35.01 28.97 -14.77
CA MET A 425 -34.25 27.72 -14.73
C MET A 425 -32.85 27.90 -15.31
N GLY A 426 -31.83 27.63 -14.50
CA GLY A 426 -30.43 27.59 -14.89
C GLY A 426 -29.77 26.27 -14.48
N THR A 427 -28.46 26.19 -14.66
CA THR A 427 -27.67 25.06 -14.16
C THR A 427 -27.55 25.15 -12.64
N ASN A 428 -28.14 24.22 -11.90
CA ASN A 428 -28.07 24.19 -10.44
C ASN A 428 -27.09 23.11 -9.98
N SER A 429 -26.27 23.39 -8.97
CA SER A 429 -25.35 22.40 -8.39
C SER A 429 -25.68 22.16 -6.92
N PHE A 430 -25.89 20.91 -6.56
CA PHE A 430 -26.19 20.48 -5.19
C PHE A 430 -25.06 19.59 -4.65
N SER A 431 -24.82 19.65 -3.35
CA SER A 431 -23.84 18.79 -2.66
C SER A 431 -24.49 17.64 -1.89
N SER A 432 -25.78 17.76 -1.58
CA SER A 432 -26.53 16.76 -0.83
C SER A 432 -27.59 16.10 -1.70
N GLN A 433 -27.71 14.78 -1.57
CA GLN A 433 -28.78 14.03 -2.24
C GLN A 433 -30.17 14.47 -1.80
N ALA A 434 -30.36 14.84 -0.53
CA ALA A 434 -31.64 15.32 -0.01
C ALA A 434 -32.09 16.62 -0.69
N GLU A 435 -31.14 17.50 -1.04
CA GLU A 435 -31.43 18.74 -1.77
C GLU A 435 -31.85 18.46 -3.21
N VAL A 436 -31.16 17.53 -3.88
CA VAL A 436 -31.52 17.09 -5.23
C VAL A 436 -32.90 16.46 -5.24
N GLN A 437 -33.22 15.62 -4.26
CA GLN A 437 -34.54 15.00 -4.14
C GLN A 437 -35.63 16.06 -3.99
N ARG A 438 -35.44 17.05 -3.11
CA ARG A 438 -36.39 18.18 -2.96
C ARG A 438 -36.54 18.98 -4.24
N TYR A 439 -35.44 19.21 -4.95
CA TYR A 439 -35.48 19.90 -6.24
C TYR A 439 -36.24 19.11 -7.31
N LEU A 440 -36.08 17.78 -7.35
CA LEU A 440 -36.84 16.91 -8.25
C LEU A 440 -38.34 16.84 -7.87
N GLN A 441 -38.67 16.81 -6.58
CA GLN A 441 -40.06 16.90 -6.10
C GLN A 441 -40.71 18.20 -6.58
N TRP A 442 -40.04 19.33 -6.38
CA TRP A 442 -40.49 20.64 -6.85
C TRP A 442 -40.63 20.71 -8.38
N CYS A 443 -39.74 20.06 -9.13
CA CYS A 443 -39.88 19.98 -10.59
C CYS A 443 -41.12 19.15 -10.99
N LEU A 444 -41.40 18.06 -10.27
CA LEU A 444 -42.56 17.21 -10.53
C LEU A 444 -43.87 17.97 -10.26
N GLU A 445 -43.98 18.70 -9.14
CA GLU A 445 -45.14 19.54 -8.80
C GLU A 445 -45.47 20.52 -9.92
N ARG A 446 -44.44 21.22 -10.42
CA ARG A 446 -44.59 22.19 -11.52
C ARG A 446 -44.89 21.54 -12.86
N SER A 447 -44.31 20.38 -13.12
CA SER A 447 -44.58 19.62 -14.34
C SER A 447 -46.04 19.14 -14.40
N ALA A 448 -46.60 18.73 -13.25
CA ALA A 448 -48.00 18.31 -13.15
C ALA A 448 -48.95 19.49 -13.38
N ILE A 449 -48.64 20.67 -12.83
CA ILE A 449 -49.43 21.89 -13.06
C ILE A 449 -49.36 22.33 -14.53
N ASN A 450 -48.17 22.30 -15.14
CA ASN A 450 -48.02 22.61 -16.56
C ASN A 450 -48.82 21.63 -17.44
N TYR A 451 -48.87 20.35 -17.05
CA TYR A 451 -49.67 19.34 -17.72
C TYR A 451 -51.18 19.61 -17.59
N ILE A 452 -51.66 20.01 -16.41
CA ILE A 452 -53.06 20.39 -16.18
C ILE A 452 -53.40 21.64 -17.00
N ALA A 453 -52.61 22.72 -16.89
CA ALA A 453 -52.83 23.97 -17.61
C ALA A 453 -52.83 23.79 -19.13
N GLY A 454 -51.99 22.90 -19.66
CA GLY A 454 -51.92 22.61 -21.09
C GLY A 454 -53.10 21.78 -21.65
N ARG A 455 -53.86 21.09 -20.79
CA ARG A 455 -54.97 20.20 -21.20
C ARG A 455 -56.36 20.63 -20.73
N ILE A 456 -56.44 21.37 -19.63
CA ILE A 456 -57.70 21.80 -19.02
C ILE A 456 -57.68 23.32 -18.91
N THR A 457 -58.40 24.00 -19.81
CA THR A 457 -58.43 25.46 -19.92
C THR A 457 -59.19 26.15 -18.79
N GLU A 458 -59.92 25.39 -17.97
CA GLU A 458 -60.74 25.91 -16.87
C GLU A 458 -59.91 26.26 -15.64
N TRP A 459 -58.63 25.87 -15.57
CA TRP A 459 -57.76 26.11 -14.41
C TRP A 459 -56.59 27.01 -14.79
N GLU A 460 -56.45 28.14 -14.09
CA GLU A 460 -55.33 29.07 -14.23
C GLU A 460 -54.37 28.94 -13.04
N GLN A 461 -53.06 28.94 -13.32
CA GLN A 461 -52.03 28.89 -12.30
C GLN A 461 -51.89 30.23 -11.58
N ILE A 462 -51.87 30.21 -10.24
CA ILE A 462 -51.70 31.42 -9.43
C ILE A 462 -50.21 31.73 -9.31
N ALA A 463 -49.76 32.89 -9.79
CA ALA A 463 -48.43 33.46 -9.51
C ALA A 463 -47.23 32.48 -9.65
N MET A 464 -47.29 31.53 -10.58
CA MET A 464 -46.26 30.49 -10.78
C MET A 464 -46.01 29.59 -9.55
N SER A 465 -46.99 29.49 -8.64
CA SER A 465 -46.97 28.64 -7.46
C SER A 465 -47.40 27.20 -7.79
N ASN A 466 -47.45 26.35 -6.77
CA ASN A 466 -47.99 25.00 -6.88
C ASN A 466 -49.53 24.93 -6.82
N GLU A 467 -50.20 26.06 -7.05
CA GLU A 467 -51.65 26.21 -6.88
C GLU A 467 -52.33 26.75 -8.15
N MET A 468 -53.57 26.33 -8.36
CA MET A 468 -54.42 26.71 -9.48
C MET A 468 -55.80 27.14 -8.99
N THR A 469 -56.44 28.02 -9.74
CA THR A 469 -57.82 28.49 -9.52
C THR A 469 -58.68 28.27 -10.75
N GLN A 470 -59.93 27.90 -10.54
CA GLN A 470 -60.86 27.74 -11.64
C GLN A 470 -61.28 29.10 -12.20
N VAL A 471 -61.25 29.25 -13.53
CA VAL A 471 -61.62 30.46 -14.27
C VAL A 471 -63.13 30.49 -14.45
N GLY A 472 -63.82 31.28 -13.61
CA GLY A 472 -65.22 31.64 -13.78
C GLY A 472 -66.24 30.81 -12.97
N GLU A 473 -66.68 31.35 -11.83
CA GLU A 473 -68.08 31.56 -11.40
C GLU A 473 -68.09 32.24 -10.01
N GLN A 474 -68.95 33.24 -9.81
CA GLN A 474 -68.86 34.22 -8.71
C GLN A 474 -69.38 33.76 -7.33
N THR A 475 -69.72 32.48 -7.14
CA THR A 475 -70.37 32.00 -5.89
C THR A 475 -69.53 31.02 -5.07
N GLN A 476 -68.56 30.30 -5.65
CA GLN A 476 -67.66 29.41 -4.90
C GLN A 476 -66.24 29.42 -5.49
N TYR A 477 -65.26 29.90 -4.71
CA TYR A 477 -63.84 29.84 -5.10
C TYR A 477 -63.32 28.40 -4.95
N LYS A 478 -62.80 27.82 -6.04
CA LYS A 478 -62.10 26.53 -6.02
C LYS A 478 -60.60 26.74 -6.17
N ARG A 479 -59.82 26.16 -5.26
CA ARG A 479 -58.35 26.17 -5.30
C ARG A 479 -57.85 24.74 -5.28
N LEU A 480 -56.93 24.45 -6.20
CA LEU A 480 -56.26 23.17 -6.33
C LEU A 480 -54.77 23.37 -6.02
N ARG A 481 -54.17 22.48 -5.26
CA ARG A 481 -52.75 22.48 -4.90
C ARG A 481 -52.15 21.11 -5.15
N VAL A 482 -51.04 21.07 -5.88
CA VAL A 482 -50.28 19.85 -6.14
C VAL A 482 -49.07 19.83 -5.20
N GLU A 483 -48.91 18.76 -4.43
CA GLU A 483 -47.79 18.57 -3.51
C GLU A 483 -47.17 17.20 -3.72
N VAL A 484 -45.84 17.14 -3.77
CA VAL A 484 -45.10 15.88 -3.79
C VAL A 484 -44.41 15.72 -2.44
N GLU A 485 -45.00 14.89 -1.59
CA GLU A 485 -44.39 14.50 -0.33
C GLU A 485 -43.47 13.29 -0.52
N ASN A 486 -42.69 12.93 0.50
CA ASN A 486 -41.67 11.87 0.39
C ASN A 486 -42.23 10.49 0.03
N GLU A 487 -43.52 10.26 0.27
CA GLU A 487 -44.15 8.94 0.09
C GLU A 487 -45.29 8.92 -0.95
N HIS A 488 -45.74 10.08 -1.43
CA HIS A 488 -46.87 10.16 -2.35
C HIS A 488 -46.92 11.49 -3.09
N LEU A 489 -47.51 11.47 -4.28
CA LEU A 489 -48.04 12.66 -4.93
C LEU A 489 -49.44 12.92 -4.36
N ALA A 490 -49.73 14.14 -3.94
CA ALA A 490 -51.03 14.55 -3.42
C ALA A 490 -51.58 15.71 -4.25
N VAL A 491 -52.89 15.69 -4.46
CA VAL A 491 -53.64 16.86 -4.91
C VAL A 491 -54.62 17.20 -3.81
N ARG A 492 -54.54 18.44 -3.32
CA ARG A 492 -55.47 19.01 -2.34
C ARG A 492 -56.34 20.03 -3.03
N TRP A 493 -57.65 19.99 -2.80
CA TRP A 493 -58.54 21.02 -3.31
C TRP A 493 -59.50 21.52 -2.23
N THR A 494 -59.91 22.78 -2.38
CA THR A 494 -60.87 23.45 -1.51
C THR A 494 -61.99 24.03 -2.36
N VAL A 495 -63.23 23.88 -1.90
CA VAL A 495 -64.42 24.46 -2.53
C VAL A 495 -65.09 25.37 -1.51
N GLY A 496 -65.15 26.68 -1.79
CA GLY A 496 -65.93 27.63 -0.99
C GLY A 496 -65.46 27.87 0.45
N GLY A 497 -64.19 27.59 0.78
CA GLY A 497 -63.64 27.79 2.13
C GLY A 497 -63.93 26.66 3.14
N GLY A 498 -64.38 25.49 2.68
CA GLY A 498 -64.54 24.27 3.49
C GLY A 498 -63.22 23.53 3.77
N GLU A 499 -63.30 22.34 4.35
CA GLU A 499 -62.14 21.48 4.64
C GLU A 499 -61.44 21.01 3.34
N ASP A 500 -60.11 20.90 3.39
CA ASP A 500 -59.28 20.43 2.28
C ASP A 500 -59.55 18.94 2.00
N GLU A 501 -60.12 18.64 0.84
CA GLU A 501 -60.15 17.27 0.33
C GLU A 501 -58.79 16.93 -0.28
N ASN A 502 -58.32 15.68 -0.12
CA ASN A 502 -57.06 15.23 -0.70
C ASN A 502 -57.19 13.87 -1.38
N HIS A 503 -56.50 13.73 -2.50
CA HIS A 503 -56.27 12.44 -3.16
C HIS A 503 -54.77 12.18 -3.24
N ARG A 504 -54.37 10.92 -3.01
CA ARG A 504 -52.96 10.52 -2.86
C ARG A 504 -52.63 9.37 -3.80
N TRP A 505 -51.55 9.53 -4.54
CA TRP A 505 -50.96 8.50 -5.39
C TRP A 505 -49.68 7.98 -4.73
N THR A 506 -49.71 6.74 -4.26
CA THR A 506 -48.60 6.04 -3.59
C THR A 506 -47.78 5.16 -4.53
N GLY A 507 -48.12 5.12 -5.83
CA GLY A 507 -47.45 4.28 -6.82
C GLY A 507 -48.12 2.92 -7.09
N GLU A 508 -49.27 2.64 -6.47
CA GLU A 508 -50.06 1.43 -6.74
C GLU A 508 -50.89 1.56 -8.04
N GLU A 509 -51.00 0.47 -8.81
CA GLU A 509 -51.74 0.45 -10.07
C GLU A 509 -53.27 0.43 -9.81
N GLY A 510 -54.01 1.35 -10.44
CA GLY A 510 -55.48 1.39 -10.36
C GLY A 510 -56.09 2.67 -9.78
N ALA A 511 -55.28 3.67 -9.41
CA ALA A 511 -55.76 4.97 -8.98
C ALA A 511 -56.40 5.79 -10.13
N LEU A 512 -57.31 6.71 -9.78
CA LEU A 512 -57.89 7.66 -10.74
C LEU A 512 -56.77 8.48 -11.39
N SER A 513 -56.83 8.68 -12.71
CA SER A 513 -55.87 9.55 -13.38
C SER A 513 -56.03 10.99 -12.90
N LEU A 514 -54.93 11.73 -12.84
CA LEU A 514 -54.92 13.14 -12.44
C LEU A 514 -55.90 13.95 -13.29
N GLU A 515 -55.96 13.67 -14.60
CA GLU A 515 -56.88 14.35 -15.52
C GLU A 515 -58.35 14.04 -15.20
N ALA A 516 -58.67 12.80 -14.83
CA ALA A 516 -60.03 12.41 -14.44
C ALA A 516 -60.43 13.04 -13.09
N LEU A 517 -59.51 13.08 -12.13
CA LEU A 517 -59.73 13.71 -10.84
C LEU A 517 -59.99 15.22 -10.99
N VAL A 518 -59.12 15.93 -11.72
CA VAL A 518 -59.24 17.40 -11.89
C VAL A 518 -60.51 17.79 -12.65
N ARG A 519 -61.03 16.94 -13.55
CA ARG A 519 -62.34 17.17 -14.21
C ARG A 519 -63.55 16.85 -13.32
N SER A 520 -63.36 16.06 -12.27
CA SER A 520 -64.43 15.71 -11.32
C SER A 520 -64.61 16.74 -10.20
N ILE A 521 -63.58 17.54 -9.95
CA ILE A 521 -63.56 18.68 -9.02
C ILE A 521 -64.19 19.88 -9.70
#